data_AF-A0A7K0FY95-F1
#
_entry.id   AF-A0A7K0FY95-F1
#
_cell.length_a   1.000
_cell.length_b   1.000
_cell.length_c   1.000
_cell.angle_alpha   90.00
_cell.angle_beta   90.00
_cell.angle_gamma   90.00
#
_symmetry.space_group_name_H-M   'P 1'
#
loop_
_entity.id
_entity.type
_entity.pdbx_description
1 polymer ?
#
loop_
_entity_poly.entity_id
_entity_poly.type
_entity_poly.pdbx_seq_one_letter_code
_entity_poly.pdbx_strand_id
1 'polypeptide(L)'
;MKQFKISFQNPFDQYITQINYINQEETVKSFLAIDWAKLNLECFNKEEEVLNNFYFFDVETTNDQGFKSNLTIAGQYTYGEQLENSGPLFDVIYERPTEKKSRGFLCLGAEKTKILSTPNHLPDCDQAFVIKCIMAFITDDFRFLENEINHGMKHIFRRD
;
A
#
# COMPACT_ATOMS: atom_id res chain seq x y z
N MET A 1 13.57 -10.60 -15.21
CA MET A 1 12.22 -10.04 -14.96
C MET A 1 12.05 -9.96 -13.45
N LYS A 2 11.68 -8.80 -12.91
CA LYS A 2 11.48 -8.63 -11.46
C LYS A 2 10.30 -9.49 -11.01
N GLN A 3 10.44 -10.15 -9.87
CA GLN A 3 9.41 -11.01 -9.30
C GLN A 3 8.80 -10.33 -8.08
N PHE A 4 7.49 -10.47 -7.96
CA PHE A 4 6.72 -9.95 -6.83
C PHE A 4 6.08 -11.11 -6.07
N LYS A 5 5.88 -10.87 -4.78
CA LYS A 5 5.05 -11.71 -3.93
C LYS A 5 3.80 -10.92 -3.57
N ILE A 6 2.62 -11.49 -3.82
CA ILE A 6 1.35 -10.86 -3.46
C ILE A 6 0.72 -11.62 -2.30
N SER A 7 0.25 -10.86 -1.32
CA SER A 7 -0.56 -11.37 -0.22
C SER A 7 -1.91 -10.67 -0.23
N PHE A 8 -3.00 -11.44 -0.19
CA PHE A 8 -4.35 -10.89 -0.08
C PHE A 8 -5.04 -11.48 1.15
N GLN A 9 -5.43 -10.62 2.09
CA GLN A 9 -6.30 -10.99 3.20
C GLN A 9 -7.73 -10.60 2.81
N ASN A 10 -8.61 -11.58 2.62
CA ASN A 10 -10.04 -11.35 2.48
C ASN A 10 -10.65 -11.16 3.89
N PRO A 11 -11.57 -10.20 4.10
CA PRO A 11 -12.23 -9.99 5.39
C PRO A 11 -12.98 -11.22 5.92
N PHE A 12 -13.44 -12.12 5.04
CA PHE A 12 -14.21 -13.32 5.38
C PHE A 12 -13.40 -14.62 5.44
N ASP A 13 -12.14 -14.59 4.99
CA ASP A 13 -11.29 -15.78 4.99
C ASP A 13 -10.37 -15.79 6.22
N GLN A 14 -10.23 -16.95 6.86
CA GLN A 14 -9.31 -17.11 8.00
C GLN A 14 -7.83 -16.99 7.59
N TYR A 15 -7.51 -17.26 6.33
CA TYR A 15 -6.13 -17.38 5.86
C TYR A 15 -5.81 -16.37 4.76
N ILE A 16 -4.60 -15.82 4.81
CA ILE A 16 -4.07 -14.95 3.76
C ILE A 16 -3.80 -15.80 2.51
N THR A 17 -4.38 -15.38 1.38
CA THR A 17 -4.05 -15.94 0.08
C THR A 17 -2.68 -15.43 -0.37
N GLN A 18 -1.77 -16.36 -0.64
CA GLN A 18 -0.41 -16.07 -1.10
C GLN A 18 -0.32 -16.38 -2.59
N ILE A 19 0.08 -15.40 -3.40
CA ILE A 19 0.29 -15.57 -4.83
C ILE A 19 1.75 -15.25 -5.11
N ASN A 20 2.54 -16.28 -5.39
CA ASN A 20 4.00 -16.17 -5.45
C ASN A 20 4.52 -15.98 -6.88
N TYR A 21 5.60 -15.20 -7.02
CA TYR A 21 6.43 -15.05 -8.22
C TYR A 21 5.69 -14.53 -9.46
N ILE A 22 5.01 -13.41 -9.27
CA ILE A 22 4.21 -12.74 -10.29
C ILE A 22 5.08 -11.72 -11.04
N ASN A 23 4.79 -11.50 -12.32
CA ASN A 23 5.43 -10.45 -13.11
C ASN A 23 4.70 -9.10 -13.01
N GLN A 24 5.25 -8.03 -13.60
CA GLN A 24 4.64 -6.70 -13.54
C GLN A 24 3.19 -6.66 -14.05
N GLU A 25 2.91 -7.26 -15.20
CA GLU A 25 1.59 -7.27 -15.82
C GLU A 25 0.57 -8.04 -14.98
N GLU A 26 0.98 -9.21 -14.49
CA GLU A 26 0.12 -10.06 -13.67
C GLU A 26 -0.19 -9.42 -12.30
N THR A 27 0.73 -8.64 -11.71
CA THR A 27 0.49 -7.95 -10.44
C THR A 27 -0.70 -7.00 -10.50
N VAL A 28 -0.77 -6.19 -11.58
CA VAL A 28 -1.91 -5.27 -11.78
C VAL A 28 -3.20 -6.04 -12.03
N LYS A 29 -3.13 -7.11 -12.82
CA LYS A 29 -4.30 -7.97 -13.10
C LYS A 29 -4.84 -8.63 -11.83
N SER A 30 -3.98 -9.08 -10.92
CA SER A 30 -4.39 -9.67 -9.65
C SER A 30 -5.18 -8.69 -8.78
N PHE A 31 -4.76 -7.43 -8.73
CA PHE A 31 -5.50 -6.39 -8.00
C PHE A 31 -6.87 -6.11 -8.64
N LEU A 32 -6.92 -6.03 -9.97
CA LEU A 32 -8.16 -5.78 -10.73
C LEU A 32 -9.13 -6.95 -10.75
N ALA A 33 -8.65 -8.17 -10.47
CA ALA A 33 -9.50 -9.36 -10.40
C ALA A 33 -10.37 -9.39 -9.13
N ILE A 34 -10.07 -8.55 -8.14
CA ILE A 34 -10.84 -8.44 -6.90
C ILE A 34 -12.00 -7.46 -7.15
N ASP A 35 -13.23 -7.92 -6.90
CA ASP A 35 -14.42 -7.07 -6.91
C ASP A 35 -14.50 -6.29 -5.59
N TRP A 36 -13.73 -5.20 -5.51
CA TRP A 36 -13.61 -4.37 -4.31
C TRP A 36 -14.93 -3.77 -3.86
N ALA A 37 -15.80 -3.37 -4.80
CA ALA A 37 -17.10 -2.79 -4.47
C ALA A 37 -18.02 -3.84 -3.84
N LYS A 38 -18.06 -5.05 -4.41
CA LYS A 38 -18.80 -6.17 -3.82
C LYS A 38 -18.25 -6.55 -2.46
N LEU A 39 -16.93 -6.62 -2.31
CA LEU A 39 -16.29 -6.97 -1.04
C LEU A 39 -16.65 -5.96 0.05
N ASN A 40 -16.59 -4.67 -0.26
CA ASN A 40 -16.97 -3.59 0.65
C ASN A 40 -18.45 -3.72 1.10
N LEU A 41 -19.34 -3.95 0.14
CA LEU A 41 -20.76 -4.15 0.40
C LEU A 41 -21.03 -5.40 1.25
N GLU A 42 -20.30 -6.49 1.01
CA GLU A 42 -20.41 -7.69 1.82
C GLU A 42 -19.96 -7.44 3.26
N CYS A 43 -18.85 -6.72 3.48
CA CYS A 43 -18.41 -6.39 4.84
C CYS A 43 -19.43 -5.54 5.60
N PHE A 44 -20.14 -4.64 4.91
CA PHE A 44 -21.24 -3.88 5.51
C PHE A 44 -22.45 -4.75 5.85
N ASN A 45 -22.89 -5.60 4.91
CA ASN A 45 -24.10 -6.41 5.09
C ASN A 45 -23.92 -7.57 6.07
N LYS A 46 -22.68 -8.04 6.24
CA LYS A 46 -22.34 -9.22 7.03
C LYS A 46 -21.31 -8.87 8.11
N GLU A 47 -21.45 -7.72 8.75
CA GLU A 47 -20.51 -7.21 9.74
C GLU A 47 -20.19 -8.25 10.84
N GLU A 48 -21.19 -9.02 11.28
CA GLU A 48 -21.02 -10.07 12.29
C GLU A 48 -20.22 -11.30 11.80
N GLU A 49 -20.09 -11.49 10.48
CA GLU A 49 -19.33 -12.57 9.85
C GLU A 49 -17.90 -12.15 9.47
N VAL A 50 -17.56 -10.86 9.58
CA VAL A 50 -16.22 -10.36 9.27
C VAL A 50 -15.21 -10.91 10.27
N LEU A 51 -14.26 -11.70 9.78
CA LEU A 51 -13.19 -12.28 10.59
C LEU A 51 -12.02 -11.30 10.75
N ASN A 52 -11.76 -10.49 9.73
CA ASN A 52 -10.65 -9.56 9.68
C ASN A 52 -11.14 -8.15 9.37
N ASN A 53 -11.19 -7.30 10.39
CA ASN A 53 -11.58 -5.89 10.25
C ASN A 53 -10.59 -5.08 9.41
N PHE A 54 -9.40 -5.62 9.16
CA PHE A 54 -8.39 -5.06 8.28
C PHE A 54 -8.08 -6.06 7.17
N TYR A 55 -8.59 -5.79 5.97
CA TYR A 55 -8.35 -6.58 4.78
C TYR A 55 -7.50 -5.80 3.80
N PHE A 56 -6.58 -6.49 3.12
CA PHE A 56 -5.52 -5.81 2.37
C PHE A 56 -5.04 -6.63 1.17
N PHE A 57 -4.45 -5.91 0.22
CA PHE A 57 -3.64 -6.43 -0.88
C PHE A 57 -2.23 -5.88 -0.76
N ASP A 58 -1.26 -6.75 -0.53
CA ASP A 58 0.14 -6.40 -0.31
C ASP A 58 1.02 -6.91 -1.45
N VAL A 59 1.88 -6.03 -1.97
CA VAL A 59 2.88 -6.36 -3.00
C VAL A 59 4.27 -6.19 -2.40
N GLU A 60 4.99 -7.30 -2.25
CA GLU A 60 6.37 -7.34 -1.76
C GLU A 60 7.36 -7.54 -2.92
N THR A 61 8.49 -6.82 -2.86
CA THR A 61 9.68 -7.09 -3.68
C THR A 61 10.93 -7.08 -2.82
N THR A 62 11.91 -7.89 -3.20
CA THR A 62 13.25 -7.91 -2.58
C THR A 62 14.28 -7.48 -3.61
N ASN A 63 15.19 -6.58 -3.25
CA ASN A 63 16.29 -6.16 -4.12
C ASN A 63 17.49 -7.14 -4.03
N ASP A 64 18.52 -6.92 -4.85
CA ASP A 64 19.72 -7.78 -4.90
C ASP A 64 20.51 -7.82 -3.58
N GLN A 65 20.30 -6.85 -2.70
CA GLN A 65 20.92 -6.77 -1.38
C GLN A 65 20.10 -7.48 -0.29
N GLY A 66 18.97 -8.09 -0.65
CA GLY A 66 18.06 -8.76 0.28
C GLY A 66 17.14 -7.81 1.04
N PHE A 67 17.10 -6.52 0.69
CA PHE A 67 16.20 -5.59 1.34
C PHE A 67 14.80 -5.62 0.73
N LYS A 68 13.80 -5.69 1.61
CA LYS A 68 12.39 -5.77 1.26
C LYS A 68 11.76 -4.39 1.15
N SER A 69 10.93 -4.21 0.14
CA SER A 69 10.02 -3.06 -0.01
C SER A 69 8.61 -3.59 -0.20
N ASN A 70 7.63 -2.90 0.37
CA ASN A 70 6.21 -3.26 0.31
C ASN A 70 5.34 -2.08 -0.13
N LEU A 71 4.29 -2.42 -0.87
CA LEU A 71 3.13 -1.56 -1.10
C LEU A 71 1.90 -2.33 -0.62
N THR A 72 1.30 -1.86 0.47
CA THR A 72 0.06 -2.41 1.03
C THR A 72 -1.11 -1.49 0.68
N ILE A 73 -2.16 -2.06 0.11
CA ILE A 73 -3.42 -1.41 -0.18
C ILE A 73 -4.47 -2.00 0.76
N ALA A 74 -4.94 -1.23 1.73
CA ALA A 74 -6.01 -1.66 2.63
C ALA A 74 -7.34 -1.13 2.14
N GLY A 75 -8.38 -1.96 2.14
CA GLY A 75 -9.72 -1.48 1.80
C GLY A 75 -10.33 -0.70 2.96
N GLN A 76 -10.85 0.49 2.69
CA GLN A 76 -11.66 1.22 3.65
C GLN A 76 -13.12 0.80 3.56
N TYR A 77 -13.85 0.88 4.67
CA TYR A 77 -15.30 0.72 4.66
C TYR A 77 -15.95 1.96 4.06
N THR A 78 -16.59 1.82 2.90
CA THR A 78 -17.32 2.90 2.21
C THR A 78 -18.72 2.42 1.89
N TYR A 79 -19.75 3.16 2.33
CA TYR A 79 -21.15 2.77 2.15
C TYR A 79 -22.03 3.98 1.79
N GLY A 80 -23.23 3.68 1.28
CA GLY A 80 -24.24 4.69 0.92
C GLY A 80 -23.72 5.70 -0.12
N GLU A 81 -24.00 6.97 0.14
CA GLU A 81 -23.67 8.08 -0.77
C GLU A 81 -22.16 8.19 -1.06
N GLN A 82 -21.28 7.78 -0.15
CA GLN A 82 -19.84 7.79 -0.37
C GLN A 82 -19.40 6.74 -1.39
N LEU A 83 -19.98 5.53 -1.33
CA LEU A 83 -19.69 4.48 -2.31
C LEU A 83 -20.28 4.83 -3.69
N GLU A 84 -21.47 5.43 -3.72
CA GLU A 84 -22.13 5.86 -4.97
C GLU A 84 -21.35 6.98 -5.68
N ASN A 85 -20.81 7.94 -4.92
CA ASN A 85 -20.12 9.11 -5.48
C ASN A 85 -18.64 8.84 -5.79
N SER A 86 -17.94 8.07 -4.95
CA SER A 86 -16.47 7.93 -5.00
C SER A 86 -15.99 6.51 -5.29
N GLY A 87 -16.88 5.51 -5.25
CA GLY A 87 -16.49 4.10 -5.30
C GLY A 87 -15.78 3.63 -4.02
N PRO A 88 -15.14 2.45 -4.04
CA PRO A 88 -14.36 1.97 -2.91
C PRO A 88 -13.12 2.85 -2.71
N LEU A 89 -12.83 3.16 -1.44
CA LEU A 89 -11.64 3.90 -1.04
C LEU A 89 -10.62 2.99 -0.36
N PHE A 90 -9.37 3.42 -0.40
CA PHE A 90 -8.23 2.63 0.04
C PHE A 90 -7.22 3.44 0.85
N ASP A 91 -6.60 2.77 1.81
CA ASP A 91 -5.37 3.23 2.45
C ASP A 91 -4.17 2.69 1.66
N VAL A 92 -3.30 3.60 1.19
CA VAL A 92 -2.05 3.24 0.52
C VAL A 92 -0.90 3.38 1.50
N ILE A 93 -0.25 2.27 1.82
CA ILE A 93 0.91 2.21 2.70
C ILE A 93 2.12 1.75 1.90
N TYR A 94 3.15 2.58 1.85
CA TYR A 94 4.39 2.31 1.14
C TYR A 94 5.57 2.33 2.10
N GLU A 95 6.29 1.22 2.16
CA GLU A 95 7.49 1.07 2.98
C GLU A 95 8.65 0.60 2.11
N ARG A 96 9.77 1.32 2.21
CA ARG A 96 11.02 0.84 1.63
C ARG A 96 12.25 1.22 2.48
N PRO A 97 13.35 0.49 2.34
CA PRO A 97 14.62 0.84 2.96
C PRO A 97 15.19 2.09 2.28
N THR A 98 15.56 3.05 3.12
CA THR A 98 16.21 4.30 2.72
C THR A 98 17.47 4.51 3.55
N GLU A 99 18.50 5.07 2.93
CA GLU A 99 19.70 5.49 3.64
C GLU A 99 19.45 6.82 4.32
N LYS A 100 19.50 6.82 5.67
CA LYS A 100 19.49 8.04 6.46
C LYS A 100 20.89 8.30 6.96
N LYS A 101 21.42 9.46 6.57
CA LYS A 101 22.69 9.97 7.10
C LYS A 101 22.41 10.84 8.31
N SER A 102 23.12 10.58 9.40
CA SER A 102 23.10 11.45 10.57
C SER A 102 24.50 11.95 10.88
N ARG A 103 24.59 13.22 11.26
CA ARG A 103 25.78 13.81 11.88
C ARG A 103 25.46 14.00 13.37
N GLY A 104 26.45 13.76 14.23
CA GLY A 104 26.29 13.94 15.68
C GLY A 104 25.84 15.35 16.05
N PHE A 105 25.41 15.54 17.30
CA PHE A 105 25.03 16.84 17.84
C PHE A 105 26.12 17.89 17.50
N LEU A 106 25.73 19.02 16.88
CA LEU A 106 26.62 20.09 16.39
C LEU A 106 27.53 19.75 15.19
N CYS A 107 27.23 18.73 14.37
CA CYS A 107 28.08 18.32 13.23
C CYS A 107 29.51 17.89 13.60
N LEU A 108 29.80 17.67 14.88
CA LEU A 108 31.14 17.34 15.40
C LEU A 108 31.43 15.83 15.45
N GLY A 109 30.67 15.01 14.71
CA GLY A 109 30.83 13.55 14.69
C GLY A 109 30.98 12.99 13.28
N ALA A 110 31.61 11.80 13.18
CA ALA A 110 31.69 11.04 11.94
C ALA A 110 30.28 10.81 11.36
N GLU A 111 30.16 10.99 10.04
CA GLU A 111 28.92 10.74 9.32
C GLU A 111 28.55 9.26 9.43
N LYS A 112 27.40 8.98 10.04
CA LYS A 112 26.88 7.61 10.15
C LYS A 112 25.74 7.45 9.15
N THR A 113 25.88 6.46 8.27
CA THR A 113 24.78 6.01 7.41
C THR A 113 24.07 4.85 8.08
N LYS A 114 22.75 4.94 8.23
CA LYS A 114 21.90 3.86 8.71
C LYS A 114 20.79 3.60 7.69
N ILE A 115 20.50 2.33 7.43
CA ILE A 115 19.33 1.94 6.64
C ILE A 115 18.11 1.94 7.57
N LEU A 116 17.07 2.67 7.18
CA LEU A 116 15.80 2.75 7.88
C LEU A 116 14.67 2.46 6.90
N SER A 117 13.69 1.70 7.34
CA SER A 117 12.40 1.57 6.67
C SER A 117 11.37 2.33 7.49
N THR A 118 10.63 3.22 6.85
CA THR A 118 9.57 4.00 7.49
C THR A 118 8.35 3.90 6.59
N PRO A 119 7.20 3.42 7.10
CA PRO A 119 5.98 3.36 6.31
C PRO A 119 5.46 4.78 6.07
N ASN A 120 5.09 5.04 4.82
CA ASN A 120 4.42 6.27 4.40
C ASN A 120 2.97 5.90 4.08
N HIS A 121 2.02 6.66 4.58
CA HIS A 121 0.60 6.31 4.54
C HIS A 121 -0.20 7.44 3.90
N LEU A 122 -1.07 7.11 2.95
CA LEU A 122 -2.03 8.04 2.37
C LEU A 122 -3.44 7.39 2.38
N PRO A 123 -4.38 7.91 3.19
CA PRO A 123 -5.75 7.40 3.22
C PRO A 123 -6.62 7.97 2.10
N ASP A 124 -7.84 7.46 1.99
CA ASP A 124 -8.94 7.95 1.16
C ASP A 124 -8.61 7.98 -0.36
N CYS A 125 -7.79 7.04 -0.81
CA CYS A 125 -7.39 6.92 -2.20
C CYS A 125 -8.46 6.22 -3.02
N ASP A 126 -8.78 6.76 -4.20
CA ASP A 126 -9.62 6.05 -5.16
C ASP A 126 -8.86 4.91 -5.87
N GLN A 127 -9.61 4.01 -6.51
CA GLN A 127 -9.03 2.86 -7.20
C GLN A 127 -8.06 3.27 -8.33
N ALA A 128 -8.30 4.40 -9.00
CA ALA A 128 -7.45 4.85 -10.10
C ALA A 128 -6.08 5.31 -9.60
N PHE A 129 -6.02 5.99 -8.46
CA PHE A 129 -4.80 6.37 -7.79
C PHE A 129 -4.04 5.15 -7.27
N VAL A 130 -4.75 4.18 -6.65
CA VAL A 130 -4.14 2.91 -6.21
C VAL A 130 -3.45 2.19 -7.36
N ILE A 131 -4.09 2.09 -8.53
CA ILE A 131 -3.48 1.47 -9.71
C ILE A 131 -2.19 2.21 -10.12
N LYS A 132 -2.16 3.54 -10.07
CA LYS A 132 -0.94 4.31 -10.32
C LYS A 132 0.15 3.99 -9.31
N CYS A 133 -0.18 3.84 -8.03
CA CYS A 133 0.79 3.42 -7.01
C CYS A 133 1.33 2.01 -7.27
N ILE A 134 0.46 1.05 -7.61
CA ILE A 134 0.89 -0.31 -7.95
C ILE A 134 1.84 -0.26 -9.16
N MET A 135 1.46 0.45 -10.22
CA MET A 135 2.29 0.62 -11.42
C MET A 135 3.64 1.25 -11.08
N ALA A 136 3.66 2.34 -10.32
CA ALA A 136 4.90 2.99 -9.90
C ALA A 136 5.80 2.05 -9.08
N PHE A 137 5.22 1.25 -8.18
CA PHE A 137 5.97 0.29 -7.36
C PHE A 137 6.60 -0.83 -8.19
N ILE A 138 5.85 -1.41 -9.12
CA ILE A 138 6.35 -2.52 -9.95
C ILE A 138 7.38 -2.06 -10.99
N THR A 139 7.35 -0.78 -11.40
CA THR A 139 8.32 -0.17 -12.32
C THR A 139 9.45 0.60 -11.64
N ASP A 140 9.59 0.50 -10.31
CA ASP A 140 10.62 1.20 -9.52
C ASP A 140 10.57 2.74 -9.62
N ASP A 141 9.40 3.32 -9.93
CA ASP A 141 9.17 4.77 -9.84
C ASP A 141 8.92 5.20 -8.39
N PHE A 142 9.94 5.02 -7.56
CA PHE A 142 9.90 5.37 -6.16
C PHE A 142 9.79 6.88 -5.95
N ARG A 143 10.17 7.70 -6.94
CA ARG A 143 10.01 9.16 -6.86
C ARG A 143 8.55 9.55 -6.89
N PHE A 144 7.74 8.93 -7.76
CA PHE A 144 6.30 9.11 -7.75
C PHE A 144 5.71 8.72 -6.40
N LEU A 145 6.02 7.52 -5.89
CA LEU A 145 5.49 7.04 -4.61
C LEU A 145 5.87 7.93 -3.44
N GLU A 146 7.15 8.30 -3.33
CA GLU A 146 7.64 9.19 -2.28
C GLU A 146 7.04 10.59 -2.41
N ASN A 147 6.78 11.08 -3.62
CA ASN A 147 6.17 12.39 -3.78
C ASN A 147 4.68 12.37 -3.43
N GLU A 148 3.90 11.50 -4.06
CA GLU A 148 2.45 11.51 -3.91
C GLU A 148 2.01 11.08 -2.51
N ILE A 149 2.64 10.03 -1.94
CA ILE A 149 2.26 9.52 -0.61
C ILE A 149 2.75 10.48 0.50
N ASN A 150 3.99 10.99 0.42
CA ASN A 150 4.50 11.90 1.46
C ASN A 150 3.97 13.33 1.35
N HIS A 151 3.71 13.84 0.15
CA HIS A 151 3.13 15.19 -0.01
C HIS A 151 1.61 15.18 0.17
N GLY A 152 0.92 14.09 -0.18
CA GLY A 152 -0.50 13.91 0.13
C GLY A 152 -0.77 14.06 1.63
N MET A 153 0.07 13.48 2.49
CA MET A 153 -0.01 13.68 3.95
C MET A 153 0.07 15.16 4.37
N LYS A 154 0.94 15.97 3.76
CA LYS A 154 1.11 17.40 4.11
C LYS A 154 -0.14 18.24 3.82
N HIS A 155 -0.99 17.79 2.89
CA HIS A 155 -2.25 18.46 2.56
C HIS A 155 -3.42 18.01 3.42
N ILE A 156 -3.39 16.78 3.97
CA ILE A 156 -4.39 16.28 4.92
C ILE A 156 -4.27 17.03 6.27
N PHE A 157 -3.04 17.25 6.77
CA PHE A 157 -2.81 18.03 8.01
C PHE A 157 -3.00 19.56 7.85
N ARG A 158 -3.47 20.04 6.69
CA ARG A 158 -3.76 21.46 6.44
C ARG A 158 -5.25 21.74 6.26
N ARG A 159 -6.13 20.76 6.44
CA ARG A 159 -7.56 20.98 6.56
C ARG A 159 -7.89 21.13 8.05
N ASP A 160 -7.93 22.39 8.46
CA ASP A 160 -8.56 23.03 9.63
C ASP A 160 -8.39 22.41 11.03
#